data_AF-A0A3C1S2E5-F1
#
_entry.id   AF-A0A3C1S2E5-F1
#
_cell.length_a   1.000
_cell.length_b   1.000
_cell.length_c   1.000
_cell.angle_alpha   90.00
_cell.angle_beta   90.00
_cell.angle_gamma   90.00
#
_symmetry.space_group_name_H-M   'P 1'
#
loop_
_entity.id
_entity.type
_entity.pdbx_description
1 polymer ?
#
loop_
_entity_poly.entity_id
_entity_poly.type
_entity_poly.pdbx_seq_one_letter_code
_entity_poly.pdbx_strand_id
1 'polypeptide(L)'
;MFDLDRWREIFQSIRKNKLRSILSGFTVAFAILLFTLLFGIVTGLQNQFKTAFVDDAQNAIFVTVWKTSKPYKGLQAGRKIQLENKDFDFVKKEYKNKIQYLTARIYKNVNI
;
A
#
# COMPACT_ATOMS: atom_id res chain seq x y z
N MET A 1 -45.33 -4.34 -28.20
CA MET A 1 -44.90 -5.40 -27.25
C MET A 1 -44.40 -4.82 -25.93
N PHE A 2 -44.99 -3.69 -25.49
CA PHE A 2 -44.78 -3.11 -24.18
C PHE A 2 -46.15 -3.04 -23.53
N ASP A 3 -46.48 -4.03 -22.71
CA ASP A 3 -47.77 -4.07 -22.01
C ASP A 3 -47.73 -3.15 -20.79
N LEU A 4 -48.18 -1.91 -21.00
CA LEU A 4 -48.40 -0.92 -19.95
C LEU A 4 -49.34 -1.47 -18.86
N ASP A 5 -50.26 -2.37 -19.24
CA ASP A 5 -51.17 -3.03 -18.32
C ASP A 5 -50.47 -3.94 -17.32
N ARG A 6 -49.44 -4.70 -17.74
CA ARG A 6 -48.65 -5.54 -16.83
C ARG A 6 -47.88 -4.70 -15.82
N TRP A 7 -47.28 -3.59 -16.26
CA TRP A 7 -46.61 -2.67 -15.34
C TRP A 7 -47.59 -2.07 -14.33
N ARG A 8 -48.77 -1.67 -14.80
CA ARG A 8 -49.85 -1.15 -13.93
C ARG A 8 -50.29 -2.19 -12.91
N GLU A 9 -50.42 -3.45 -13.29
CA GLU A 9 -50.80 -4.57 -12.41
C GLU A 9 -49.73 -4.86 -11.34
N ILE A 10 -48.45 -4.80 -11.70
CA ILE A 10 -47.32 -4.94 -10.76
C ILE A 10 -47.35 -3.79 -9.73
N PHE A 11 -47.50 -2.55 -10.18
CA PHE A 11 -47.59 -1.41 -9.27
C PHE A 11 -48.83 -1.44 -8.38
N GLN A 12 -49.98 -1.90 -8.89
CA GLN A 12 -51.17 -2.12 -8.08
C GLN A 12 -50.94 -3.20 -7.01
N SER A 13 -50.25 -4.28 -7.34
CA SER A 13 -49.92 -5.37 -6.43
C SER A 13 -48.95 -4.93 -5.32
N ILE A 14 -47.94 -4.14 -5.68
CA ILE A 14 -47.02 -3.49 -4.73
C ILE A 14 -47.78 -2.51 -3.81
N ARG A 15 -48.70 -1.72 -4.38
CA ARG A 15 -49.50 -0.75 -3.61
C ARG A 15 -50.51 -1.42 -2.68
N LYS A 16 -50.96 -2.65 -2.99
CA LYS A 16 -51.87 -3.45 -2.17
C LYS A 16 -51.18 -3.98 -0.90
N ASN A 17 -49.88 -4.27 -0.96
CA ASN A 17 -49.08 -4.74 0.18
C ASN A 17 -47.84 -3.86 0.42
N LYS A 18 -48.07 -2.57 0.71
CA LYS A 18 -47.02 -1.55 0.86
C LYS A 18 -45.92 -1.97 1.83
N LEU A 19 -46.27 -2.49 3.01
CA LEU A 19 -45.29 -2.85 4.05
C LEU A 19 -44.34 -3.96 3.60
N ARG A 20 -44.87 -5.00 2.95
CA ARG A 20 -44.07 -6.14 2.50
C ARG A 20 -43.09 -5.74 1.39
N SER A 21 -43.59 -5.02 0.39
CA SER A 21 -42.75 -4.58 -0.74
C SER A 21 -41.70 -3.56 -0.31
N ILE A 22 -42.02 -2.64 0.60
CA ILE A 22 -41.04 -1.68 1.14
C ILE A 22 -39.96 -2.40 1.94
N LEU A 23 -40.35 -3.33 2.83
CA LEU A 23 -39.39 -4.03 3.69
C LEU A 23 -38.44 -4.90 2.87
N SER A 24 -38.95 -5.61 1.85
CA SER A 24 -38.12 -6.40 0.94
C SER A 24 -37.17 -5.54 0.11
N GLY A 25 -37.63 -4.42 -0.44
CA GLY A 25 -36.78 -3.49 -1.17
C GLY A 25 -35.73 -2.83 -0.26
N PHE A 26 -36.10 -2.51 0.98
CA PHE A 26 -35.18 -1.96 1.97
C PHE A 26 -34.08 -2.95 2.34
N THR A 27 -34.39 -4.24 2.55
CA THR A 27 -33.36 -5.26 2.83
C THR A 27 -32.34 -5.36 1.70
N VAL A 28 -32.79 -5.35 0.43
CA VAL A 28 -31.88 -5.42 -0.72
C VAL A 28 -31.02 -4.15 -0.81
N ALA A 29 -31.63 -2.97 -0.68
CA ALA A 29 -30.89 -1.70 -0.70
C ALA A 29 -29.87 -1.62 0.44
N PHE A 30 -30.24 -2.08 1.64
CA PHE A 30 -29.39 -2.11 2.81
C PHE A 30 -28.22 -3.08 2.65
N ALA A 31 -28.44 -4.25 2.04
CA ALA A 31 -27.36 -5.20 1.73
C ALA A 31 -26.33 -4.61 0.76
N ILE A 32 -26.79 -3.92 -0.30
CA ILE A 32 -25.91 -3.25 -1.26
C ILE A 32 -25.14 -2.11 -0.58
N LEU A 33 -25.81 -1.34 0.30
CA LEU A 33 -25.17 -0.29 1.08
C LEU A 33 -24.05 -0.86 1.96
N LEU A 34 -24.34 -1.92 2.73
CA LEU A 34 -23.32 -2.55 3.58
C LEU A 34 -22.14 -3.09 2.76
N PHE A 35 -22.43 -3.74 1.64
CA PHE A 35 -21.39 -4.26 0.75
C PHE A 35 -20.49 -3.15 0.21
N THR A 36 -21.07 -2.09 -0.34
CA THR A 36 -20.31 -0.96 -0.91
C THR A 36 -19.53 -0.18 0.16
N LEU A 37 -20.11 0.00 1.36
CA LEU A 37 -19.43 0.64 2.49
C LEU A 37 -18.20 -0.18 2.93
N LEU A 38 -18.36 -1.48 3.14
CA LEU A 38 -17.25 -2.37 3.51
C LEU A 38 -16.17 -2.38 2.43
N PHE A 39 -16.56 -2.45 1.16
CA PHE A 39 -15.62 -2.41 0.04
C PHE A 39 -14.83 -1.10 0.01
N GLY A 40 -15.50 0.03 0.25
CA GLY A 40 -14.87 1.34 0.35
C GLY A 40 -13.85 1.41 1.49
N ILE A 41 -14.23 0.92 2.68
CA ILE A 41 -13.33 0.89 3.85
C ILE A 41 -12.11 0.01 3.57
N VAL A 42 -12.30 -1.21 3.05
CA VAL A 42 -11.19 -2.15 2.76
C VAL A 42 -10.22 -1.54 1.74
N THR A 43 -10.74 -0.97 0.67
CA THR A 43 -9.90 -0.36 -0.39
C THR A 43 -9.17 0.87 0.13
N GLY A 44 -9.86 1.73 0.89
CA GLY A 44 -9.27 2.91 1.52
C GLY A 44 -8.16 2.53 2.50
N LEU A 45 -8.41 1.53 3.33
CA LEU A 45 -7.43 1.00 4.29
C LEU A 45 -6.23 0.40 3.57
N GLN A 46 -6.44 -0.41 2.53
CA GLN A 46 -5.35 -1.00 1.75
C GLN A 46 -4.46 0.08 1.12
N ASN A 47 -5.05 1.16 0.60
CA ASN A 47 -4.29 2.27 0.04
C ASN A 47 -3.51 3.04 1.12
N GLN A 48 -4.14 3.31 2.26
CA GLN A 48 -3.48 4.00 3.36
C GLN A 48 -2.35 3.17 3.95
N PHE A 49 -2.53 1.85 4.08
CA PHE A 49 -1.47 0.93 4.50
C PHE A 49 -0.33 0.89 3.49
N LYS A 50 -0.63 0.82 2.18
CA LYS A 50 0.43 0.93 1.17
C LYS A 50 1.21 2.23 1.33
N THR A 51 0.55 3.38 1.48
CA THR A 51 1.26 4.66 1.63
C THR A 51 2.02 4.77 2.95
N ALA A 52 1.48 4.24 4.06
CA ALA A 52 2.09 4.33 5.38
C ALA A 52 3.23 3.33 5.61
N PHE A 53 3.22 2.19 4.92
CA PHE A 53 4.22 1.13 5.09
C PHE A 53 5.19 0.98 3.90
N VAL A 54 4.95 1.67 2.78
CA VAL A 54 5.94 1.81 1.69
C VAL A 54 6.86 2.99 2.00
N ASP A 55 7.63 2.87 3.08
CA ASP A 55 8.84 3.70 3.23
C ASP A 55 9.94 3.19 2.27
N ASP A 56 9.90 1.91 1.91
CA ASP A 56 10.87 1.26 1.02
C ASP A 56 10.17 0.57 -0.15
N ALA A 57 10.66 0.84 -1.37
CA ALA A 57 10.23 0.14 -2.57
C ALA A 57 10.43 -1.38 -2.38
N GLN A 58 9.51 -2.21 -2.89
CA GLN A 58 9.58 -3.67 -2.76
C GLN A 58 10.91 -4.27 -3.28
N ASN A 59 11.63 -3.56 -4.14
CA ASN A 59 12.94 -3.95 -4.69
C ASN A 59 14.08 -3.01 -4.24
N ALA A 60 14.12 -2.65 -2.96
CA ALA A 60 15.21 -1.87 -2.38
C ALA A 60 16.26 -2.75 -1.68
N ILE A 61 17.53 -2.40 -1.81
CA ILE A 61 18.65 -3.03 -1.09
C ILE A 61 19.29 -1.97 -0.19
N PHE A 62 19.39 -2.28 1.10
CA PHE A 62 20.05 -1.42 2.09
C PHE A 62 21.42 -1.99 2.46
N VAL A 63 22.46 -1.19 2.28
CA VAL A 63 23.82 -1.54 2.70
C VAL A 63 24.18 -0.69 3.90
N THR A 64 24.27 -1.33 5.07
CA THR A 64 24.73 -0.69 6.30
C THR A 64 26.01 -1.34 6.78
N VAL A 65 26.95 -0.50 7.21
CA VAL A 65 28.26 -0.94 7.68
C VAL A 65 28.32 -0.92 9.20
N TRP A 66 28.80 -2.04 9.75
CA TRP A 66 28.97 -2.26 11.19
C TRP A 66 30.45 -2.25 11.56
N LYS A 67 30.78 -2.51 12.83
CA LYS A 67 32.17 -2.62 13.29
C LYS A 67 32.81 -3.90 12.73
N THR A 68 34.09 -3.83 12.37
CA THR A 68 34.83 -5.01 11.87
C THR A 68 35.01 -6.06 12.96
N SER A 69 34.71 -7.32 12.68
CA SER A 69 34.89 -8.44 13.63
C SER A 69 36.29 -9.05 13.60
N LYS A 70 37.02 -8.93 12.48
CA LYS A 70 38.35 -9.52 12.29
C LYS A 70 39.39 -8.47 11.87
N PRO A 71 40.65 -8.60 12.32
CA PRO A 71 41.74 -7.76 11.82
C PRO A 71 42.03 -8.10 10.34
N TYR A 72 42.39 -7.09 9.56
CA TYR A 72 42.64 -7.26 8.12
C TYR A 72 43.70 -6.26 7.62
N LYS A 73 44.67 -6.73 6.84
CA LYS A 73 45.76 -5.91 6.26
C LYS A 73 46.43 -4.95 7.27
N GLY A 74 46.77 -5.45 8.46
CA GLY A 74 47.41 -4.66 9.53
C GLY A 74 46.46 -3.75 10.33
N LEU A 75 45.16 -3.76 10.00
CA LEU A 75 44.15 -2.99 10.73
C LEU A 75 43.54 -3.85 11.83
N GLN A 76 43.41 -3.29 13.04
CA GLN A 76 42.80 -3.96 14.19
C GLN A 76 41.28 -4.15 14.02
N ALA A 77 40.71 -5.12 14.74
CA ALA A 77 39.27 -5.34 14.82
C ALA A 77 38.58 -4.22 15.63
N GLY A 78 37.25 -4.10 15.55
CA GLY A 78 36.45 -3.11 16.28
C GLY A 78 36.30 -1.73 15.63
N ARG A 79 36.94 -1.48 14.48
CA ARG A 79 36.85 -0.22 13.75
C ARG A 79 35.52 -0.05 13.01
N LYS A 80 34.97 1.17 13.00
CA LYS A 80 33.77 1.54 12.24
C LYS A 80 34.16 1.76 10.79
N ILE A 81 33.58 0.99 9.87
CA ILE A 81 33.76 1.24 8.44
C ILE A 81 32.92 2.46 8.08
N GLN A 82 33.52 3.41 7.36
CA GLN A 82 32.81 4.56 6.79
C GLN A 82 32.83 4.40 5.28
N LEU A 83 31.64 4.44 4.68
CA LEU A 83 31.48 4.41 3.23
C LEU A 83 31.89 5.78 2.68
N GLU A 84 32.68 5.76 1.61
CA GLU A 84 33.11 6.97 0.90
C GLU A 84 32.30 7.18 -0.38
N ASN A 85 32.32 8.41 -0.91
CA ASN A 85 31.68 8.71 -2.20
C ASN A 85 32.27 7.87 -3.35
N LYS A 86 33.53 7.41 -3.22
CA LYS A 86 34.15 6.52 -4.20
C LYS A 86 33.44 5.16 -4.30
N ASP A 87 33.00 4.62 -3.16
CA ASP A 87 32.25 3.37 -3.11
C ASP A 87 30.88 3.54 -3.78
N PHE A 88 30.25 4.70 -3.58
CA PHE A 88 29.00 5.06 -4.23
C PHE A 88 29.15 5.15 -5.76
N ASP A 89 30.19 5.83 -6.24
CA ASP A 89 30.47 5.96 -7.67
C ASP A 89 30.85 4.63 -8.32
N PHE A 90 31.55 3.76 -7.59
CA PHE A 90 31.86 2.39 -8.02
C PHE A 90 30.58 1.59 -8.28
N VAL A 91 29.66 1.55 -7.30
CA VAL A 91 28.38 0.85 -7.44
C VAL A 91 27.54 1.42 -8.58
N LYS A 92 27.51 2.76 -8.72
CA LYS A 92 26.79 3.44 -9.79
C LYS A 92 27.29 3.07 -11.18
N LYS A 93 28.62 2.92 -11.35
CA LYS A 93 29.23 2.58 -12.64
C LYS A 93 29.08 1.10 -12.97
N GLU A 94 29.40 0.22 -12.03
CA GLU A 94 29.41 -1.23 -12.23
C GLU A 94 27.99 -1.79 -12.46
N TYR A 95 27.02 -1.28 -11.69
CA TYR A 95 25.65 -1.80 -11.70
C TYR A 95 24.64 -0.85 -12.37
N LYS A 96 25.12 0.06 -13.24
CA LYS A 96 24.30 1.07 -13.92
C LYS A 96 23.05 0.50 -14.61
N ASN A 97 23.17 -0.71 -15.15
CA ASN A 97 22.08 -1.36 -15.91
C ASN A 97 21.08 -2.11 -15.02
N LYS A 98 21.37 -2.26 -13.73
CA LYS A 98 20.54 -3.01 -12.76
C LYS A 98 19.92 -2.12 -11.70
N ILE A 99 20.43 -0.90 -11.50
CA ILE A 99 20.01 0.02 -10.46
C ILE A 99 19.35 1.24 -11.10
N GLN A 100 18.05 1.43 -10.81
CA GLN A 100 17.29 2.58 -11.31
C GLN A 100 17.50 3.83 -10.45
N TYR A 101 17.56 3.65 -9.13
CA TYR A 101 17.75 4.73 -8.16
C TYR A 101 18.82 4.34 -7.14
N LEU A 102 19.71 5.27 -6.82
CA LEU A 102 20.79 5.09 -5.85
C LEU A 102 20.88 6.34 -4.97
N THR A 103 20.79 6.17 -3.65
CA THR A 103 20.81 7.25 -2.67
C THR A 103 21.83 6.95 -1.57
N ALA A 104 22.63 7.94 -1.21
CA ALA A 104 23.47 7.90 -0.02
C ALA A 104 22.69 8.49 1.16
N ARG A 105 22.46 7.71 2.21
CA ARG A 105 21.74 8.17 3.41
C ARG A 105 22.73 8.35 4.57
N ILE A 106 22.75 9.54 5.15
CA ILE A 106 23.56 9.86 6.33
C ILE A 106 22.61 10.15 7.49
N TYR A 107 22.66 9.32 8.53
CA TYR A 107 21.93 9.57 9.77
C TYR A 107 22.79 10.44 10.69
N LYS A 108 22.42 11.70 10.86
CA LYS A 108 23.01 12.60 11.85
C LYS A 108 22.08 12.62 13.06
N ASN A 109 22.57 12.16 14.21
CA ASN A 109 21.86 12.40 15.48
C ASN A 109 22.06 13.87 15.84
N VAL A 110 20.95 14.58 16.01
CA VAL A 110 20.96 15.94 16.57
C VAL A 110 20.69 15.77 18.07
N ASN A 111 21.69 16.07 18.90
CA ASN A 111 21.45 16.29 20.32
C ASN A 111 20.99 17.74 20.46
N ILE A 112 19.73 17.92 20.88
CA ILE A 112 19.16 19.21 21.28
C ILE A 112 19.52 19.44 22.75
#